data_AF-A0A2Z2HLM8-F1
#
_entry.id   AF-A0A2Z2HLM8-F1
#
_cell.length_a   1.000
_cell.length_b   1.000
_cell.length_c   1.000
_cell.angle_alpha   90.00
_cell.angle_beta   90.00
_cell.angle_gamma   90.00
#
_symmetry.space_group_name_H-M   'P 1'
#
loop_
_entity.id
_entity.type
_entity.pdbx_description
1 polymer ?
#
loop_
_entity_poly.entity_id
_entity_poly.type
_entity_poly.pdbx_seq_one_letter_code
_entity_poly.pdbx_strand_id
1 'polypeptide(L)'
;MNLGMTEHYVSFMDDIWEKFPTFAEKETTDITNHNLLWSLEEYQKANYVNFKTGKEELYRLSILLENYAVKHDAPLLATFETEKRYKYVEERYLDILSKISKAWIIGNFINPELAPHPPQSAEVVSCDGTNISPMWIVATRGEKGAFGLVAEDLGDREYRGFFTSNTNIMKAVIDDINEQLKIKITI
;
A
#
# COMPACT_ATOMS: atom_id res chain seq x y z
N MET A 1 4.34 -15.11 39.46
CA MET A 1 4.23 -15.66 38.10
C MET A 1 3.19 -14.82 37.37
N ASN A 2 3.62 -13.89 36.52
CA ASN A 2 2.76 -13.29 35.51
C ASN A 2 3.32 -13.75 34.17
N LEU A 3 2.61 -14.69 33.53
CA LEU A 3 2.82 -15.02 32.13
C LEU A 3 2.34 -13.79 31.35
N GLY A 4 3.29 -12.94 30.93
CA GLY A 4 2.99 -11.91 29.95
C GLY A 4 2.50 -12.61 28.69
N MET A 5 1.25 -12.37 28.31
CA MET A 5 0.80 -12.70 26.97
C MET A 5 1.65 -11.87 26.02
N THR A 6 2.62 -12.51 25.39
CA THR A 6 3.19 -12.01 24.15
C THR A 6 2.05 -12.03 23.15
N GLU A 7 1.40 -10.89 22.92
CA GLU A 7 0.62 -10.70 21.71
C GLU A 7 1.59 -10.98 20.56
N HIS A 8 1.44 -12.15 19.94
CA HIS A 8 2.19 -12.48 18.74
C HIS A 8 1.72 -11.48 17.69
N TYR A 9 2.58 -10.51 17.38
CA TYR A 9 2.38 -9.65 16.24
C TYR A 9 2.31 -10.54 14.99
N VAL A 10 1.13 -10.67 14.41
CA VAL A 10 0.92 -11.39 13.16
C VAL A 10 1.13 -10.37 12.04
N SER A 11 2.08 -10.64 11.15
CA SER A 11 2.37 -9.77 10.01
C SER A 11 1.23 -9.81 9.01
N PHE A 12 0.77 -8.62 8.57
CA PHE A 12 -0.21 -8.51 7.49
C PHE A 12 0.29 -9.18 6.20
N MET A 13 1.59 -9.05 5.91
CA MET A 13 2.18 -9.66 4.71
C MET A 13 2.16 -11.19 4.79
N ASP A 14 2.48 -11.76 5.96
CA ASP A 14 2.45 -13.21 6.15
C ASP A 14 1.01 -13.75 6.02
N ASP A 15 -0.01 -13.06 6.56
CA ASP A 15 -1.43 -13.42 6.40
C ASP A 15 -1.85 -13.49 4.91
N ILE A 16 -1.37 -12.54 4.10
CA ILE A 16 -1.65 -12.54 2.66
C ILE A 16 -0.93 -13.69 1.97
N TRP A 17 0.34 -13.95 2.31
CA TRP A 17 1.10 -15.05 1.72
C TRP A 17 0.58 -16.43 2.12
N GLU A 18 0.02 -16.60 3.32
CA GLU A 18 -0.65 -17.84 3.73
C GLU A 18 -1.88 -18.17 2.86
N LYS A 19 -2.61 -17.14 2.41
CA LYS A 19 -3.73 -17.29 1.46
C LYS A 19 -3.27 -17.63 0.04
N PHE A 20 -2.01 -17.33 -0.28
CA PHE A 20 -1.43 -17.43 -1.63
C PHE A 20 0.00 -18.00 -1.61
N PRO A 21 0.23 -19.22 -1.10
CA PRO A 21 1.57 -19.73 -0.77
C PRO A 21 2.51 -19.81 -1.97
N THR A 22 2.00 -20.11 -3.17
CA THR A 22 2.79 -20.16 -4.40
C THR A 22 3.45 -18.84 -4.78
N PHE A 23 2.92 -17.72 -4.28
CA PHE A 23 3.44 -16.37 -4.55
C PHE A 23 4.47 -15.93 -3.51
N ALA A 24 4.40 -16.48 -2.29
CA ALA A 24 5.40 -16.30 -1.25
C ALA A 24 6.73 -16.98 -1.62
N GLU A 25 6.65 -18.13 -2.29
CA GLU A 25 7.80 -18.92 -2.74
C GLU A 25 8.48 -18.37 -4.01
N LYS A 26 7.89 -17.36 -4.66
CA LYS A 26 8.45 -16.82 -5.90
C LYS A 26 9.74 -16.07 -5.62
N GLU A 27 10.76 -16.30 -6.44
CA GLU A 27 12.05 -15.62 -6.33
C GLU A 27 11.90 -14.10 -6.31
N THR A 28 12.69 -13.44 -5.46
CA THR A 28 12.74 -11.99 -5.37
C THR A 28 13.35 -11.41 -6.64
N THR A 29 12.63 -10.50 -7.26
CA THR A 29 13.12 -9.69 -8.38
C THR A 29 13.86 -8.48 -7.83
N ASP A 30 15.08 -8.25 -8.33
CA ASP A 30 15.80 -7.01 -8.04
C ASP A 30 15.22 -5.85 -8.84
N ILE A 31 14.68 -4.86 -8.12
CA ILE A 31 14.09 -3.64 -8.68
C ILE A 31 14.97 -2.39 -8.44
N THR A 32 16.21 -2.55 -7.99
CA THR A 32 17.13 -1.45 -7.60
C THR A 32 17.90 -0.82 -8.78
N ASN A 33 17.80 -1.37 -10.00
CA ASN A 33 18.60 -0.88 -11.12
C ASN A 33 18.11 0.44 -11.71
N HIS A 34 19.00 1.43 -11.77
CA HIS A 34 18.80 2.72 -12.45
C HIS A 34 18.58 2.59 -13.98
N ASN A 35 18.79 1.39 -14.54
CA ASN A 35 18.60 1.05 -15.97
C ASN A 35 17.40 0.12 -16.24
N LEU A 36 16.67 -0.33 -15.20
CA LEU A 36 15.48 -1.19 -15.30
C LEU A 36 14.27 -0.44 -14.71
N LEU A 37 13.97 0.74 -15.25
CA LEU A 37 12.72 1.43 -14.93
C LEU A 37 11.57 0.73 -15.67
N TRP A 38 11.11 -0.40 -15.13
CA TRP A 38 9.85 -0.98 -15.59
C TRP A 38 8.76 0.09 -15.52
N SER A 39 8.16 0.36 -16.66
CA SER A 39 6.90 1.08 -16.75
C SER A 39 5.83 0.35 -15.95
N LEU A 40 4.77 1.06 -15.56
CA LEU A 40 3.63 0.44 -14.89
C LEU A 40 3.02 -0.69 -15.73
N GLU A 41 3.07 -0.56 -17.06
CA GLU A 41 2.60 -1.58 -17.99
C GLU A 41 3.43 -2.86 -17.90
N GLU A 42 4.75 -2.76 -17.74
CA GLU A 42 5.63 -3.94 -17.54
C GLU A 42 5.34 -4.64 -16.21
N TYR A 43 5.14 -3.88 -15.13
CA TYR A 43 4.69 -4.43 -13.85
C TYR A 43 3.34 -5.16 -13.98
N GLN A 44 2.37 -4.55 -14.67
CA GLN A 44 1.06 -5.14 -14.90
C GLN A 44 1.14 -6.40 -15.79
N LYS A 45 2.02 -6.42 -16.81
CA LYS A 45 2.28 -7.58 -17.67
C LYS A 45 2.93 -8.73 -16.91
N ALA A 46 3.83 -8.45 -15.98
CA ALA A 46 4.47 -9.46 -15.15
C ALA A 46 3.50 -10.14 -14.18
N ASN A 47 2.32 -9.54 -13.94
CA ASN A 47 1.23 -10.00 -13.08
C ASN A 47 1.54 -10.06 -11.58
N TYR A 48 2.73 -10.49 -11.22
CA TYR A 48 3.22 -10.54 -9.85
C TYR A 48 4.74 -10.42 -9.83
N VAL A 49 5.26 -9.46 -9.06
CA VAL A 49 6.69 -9.21 -8.86
C VAL A 49 6.95 -9.24 -7.36
N ASN A 50 7.63 -10.27 -6.88
CA ASN A 50 8.09 -10.34 -5.50
C ASN A 50 9.39 -9.53 -5.38
N PHE A 51 9.62 -8.82 -4.28
CA PHE A 51 10.86 -8.07 -4.08
C PHE A 51 11.24 -7.98 -2.61
N LYS A 52 12.52 -7.65 -2.43
CA LYS A 52 13.08 -7.18 -1.18
C LYS A 52 13.97 -5.98 -1.51
N THR A 53 13.63 -4.80 -1.02
CA THR A 53 14.17 -3.54 -1.56
C THR A 53 14.23 -2.40 -0.53
N GLY A 54 14.74 -1.25 -0.96
CA GLY A 54 14.76 -0.02 -0.18
C GLY A 54 13.57 0.89 -0.45
N LYS A 55 13.53 1.99 0.31
CA LYS A 55 12.47 3.01 0.20
C LYS A 55 12.40 3.67 -1.18
N GLU A 56 13.54 3.87 -1.84
CA GLU A 56 13.59 4.63 -3.10
C GLU A 56 12.81 3.92 -4.21
N GLU A 57 12.91 2.60 -4.27
CA GLU A 57 12.25 1.75 -5.23
C GLU A 57 10.73 1.73 -5.01
N LEU A 58 10.30 1.60 -3.75
CA LEU A 58 8.87 1.68 -3.40
C LEU A 58 8.27 3.04 -3.72
N TYR A 59 9.02 4.12 -3.46
CA TYR A 59 8.58 5.48 -3.76
C TYR A 59 8.39 5.71 -5.27
N ARG A 60 9.30 5.19 -6.10
CA ARG A 60 9.17 5.25 -7.57
C ARG A 60 7.93 4.49 -8.05
N LEU A 61 7.71 3.27 -7.54
CA LEU A 61 6.54 2.47 -7.93
C LEU A 61 5.23 3.11 -7.46
N SER A 62 5.24 3.75 -6.28
CA SER A 62 4.11 4.54 -5.77
C SER A 62 3.77 5.68 -6.73
N ILE A 63 4.76 6.43 -7.23
CA ILE A 63 4.56 7.50 -8.22
C ILE A 63 3.92 6.97 -9.51
N LEU A 64 4.31 5.79 -9.98
CA LEU A 64 3.71 5.18 -11.17
C LEU A 64 2.20 4.92 -10.97
N LEU A 65 1.83 4.38 -9.80
CA LEU A 65 0.44 4.10 -9.42
C LEU A 65 -0.36 5.39 -9.21
N GLU A 66 0.19 6.36 -8.49
CA GLU A 66 -0.39 7.68 -8.24
C GLU A 66 -0.68 8.41 -9.56
N ASN A 67 0.30 8.43 -10.48
CA ASN A 67 0.13 9.04 -11.81
C ASN A 67 -0.93 8.34 -12.65
N TYR A 68 -1.03 7.01 -12.55
CA TYR A 68 -2.09 6.26 -13.22
C TYR A 68 -3.47 6.66 -12.68
N ALA A 69 -3.62 6.71 -11.36
CA ALA A 69 -4.87 7.12 -10.72
C ALA A 69 -5.32 8.51 -11.18
N VAL A 70 -4.40 9.49 -11.18
CA VAL A 70 -4.67 10.85 -11.67
C VAL A 70 -5.03 10.87 -13.15
N LYS A 71 -4.27 10.18 -14.00
CA LYS A 71 -4.48 10.18 -15.45
C LYS A 71 -5.84 9.60 -15.85
N HIS A 72 -6.33 8.63 -15.07
CA HIS A 72 -7.54 7.86 -15.40
C HIS A 72 -8.75 8.19 -14.50
N ASP A 73 -8.62 9.17 -13.59
CA ASP A 73 -9.59 9.42 -12.51
C ASP A 73 -10.00 8.12 -11.79
N ALA A 74 -9.00 7.27 -11.51
CA ALA A 74 -9.21 6.00 -10.85
C ALA A 74 -9.08 6.15 -9.33
N PRO A 75 -9.82 5.36 -8.53
CA PRO A 75 -9.70 5.38 -7.08
C PRO A 75 -8.27 5.05 -6.65
N LEU A 76 -7.81 5.67 -5.55
CA LEU A 76 -6.49 5.46 -4.97
C LEU A 76 -6.60 5.00 -3.51
N LEU A 77 -5.87 3.96 -3.14
CA LEU A 77 -5.57 3.62 -1.75
C LEU A 77 -4.09 3.87 -1.50
N ALA A 78 -3.77 4.59 -0.42
CA ALA A 78 -2.41 4.81 0.04
C ALA A 78 -2.31 4.63 1.56
N THR A 79 -1.31 3.89 2.03
CA THR A 79 -0.98 3.79 3.45
C THR A 79 0.26 4.61 3.81
N PHE A 80 0.31 5.11 5.04
CA PHE A 80 1.43 5.85 5.60
C PHE A 80 1.79 5.34 6.98
N GLU A 81 3.01 4.82 7.12
CA GLU A 81 3.50 4.23 8.38
C GLU A 81 3.40 5.19 9.57
N THR A 82 3.62 6.49 9.34
CA THR A 82 3.61 7.51 10.40
C THR A 82 3.09 8.85 9.86
N GLU A 83 2.59 9.69 10.76
CA GLU A 83 2.28 11.10 10.47
C GLU A 83 3.45 11.84 9.78
N LYS A 84 4.70 11.58 10.21
CA LYS A 84 5.89 12.20 9.59
C LYS A 84 6.05 11.80 8.12
N ARG A 85 5.67 10.58 7.75
CA ARG A 85 5.70 10.12 6.35
C ARG A 85 4.66 10.82 5.51
N TYR A 86 3.44 11.01 6.04
CA TYR A 86 2.41 11.76 5.34
C TYR A 86 2.82 13.22 5.13
N LYS A 87 3.30 13.91 6.19
CA LYS A 87 3.79 15.30 6.10
C LYS A 87 4.86 15.51 5.02
N TYR A 88 5.70 14.51 4.77
CA TYR A 88 6.72 14.56 3.72
C TYR A 88 6.12 14.58 2.30
N VAL A 89 4.92 14.02 2.10
CA VAL A 89 4.25 13.94 0.80
C VAL A 89 2.94 14.71 0.74
N GLU A 90 2.62 15.48 1.78
CA GLU A 90 1.31 16.11 1.99
C GLU A 90 0.89 17.00 0.82
N GLU A 91 1.75 17.93 0.38
CA GLU A 91 1.46 18.82 -0.76
C GLU A 91 1.16 18.03 -2.04
N ARG A 92 1.92 16.97 -2.29
CA ARG A 92 1.72 16.09 -3.45
C ARG A 92 0.40 15.33 -3.35
N TYR A 93 0.05 14.83 -2.16
CA TYR A 93 -1.22 14.15 -1.95
C TYR A 93 -2.40 15.11 -2.05
N LEU A 94 -2.30 16.34 -1.57
CA LEU A 94 -3.33 17.36 -1.78
C LEU A 94 -3.55 17.64 -3.29
N ASP A 95 -2.47 17.73 -4.08
CA ASP A 95 -2.57 17.87 -5.53
C ASP A 95 -3.23 16.66 -6.20
N ILE A 96 -2.83 15.43 -5.83
CA ILE A 96 -3.46 14.20 -6.34
C ILE A 96 -4.96 14.16 -6.00
N LEU A 97 -5.30 14.39 -4.73
CA LEU A 97 -6.68 14.33 -4.24
C LEU A 97 -7.59 15.38 -4.87
N SER A 98 -7.03 16.50 -5.36
CA SER A 98 -7.78 17.49 -6.14
C SER A 98 -8.14 17.04 -7.57
N LYS A 99 -7.49 15.98 -8.06
CA LYS A 99 -7.61 15.48 -9.45
C LYS A 99 -8.35 14.15 -9.58
N ILE A 100 -8.55 13.44 -8.47
CA ILE A 100 -9.26 12.16 -8.44
C ILE A 100 -10.55 12.25 -7.63
N SER A 101 -11.55 11.51 -8.08
CA SER A 101 -12.89 11.49 -7.48
C SER A 101 -12.96 10.72 -6.16
N LYS A 102 -12.04 9.78 -5.92
CA LYS A 102 -12.06 8.94 -4.73
C LYS A 102 -10.68 8.49 -4.26
N ALA A 103 -10.42 8.58 -2.96
CA ALA A 103 -9.23 8.04 -2.33
C ALA A 103 -9.48 7.55 -0.90
N TRP A 104 -8.65 6.61 -0.46
CA TRP A 104 -8.49 6.20 0.94
C TRP A 104 -7.05 6.43 1.37
N ILE A 105 -6.89 7.25 2.40
CA ILE A 105 -5.62 7.57 3.01
C ILE A 105 -5.60 6.93 4.40
N ILE A 106 -4.81 5.87 4.54
CA ILE A 106 -4.68 5.14 5.79
C ILE A 106 -3.35 5.51 6.42
N GLY A 107 -3.31 5.75 7.72
CA GLY A 107 -2.01 5.95 8.37
C GLY A 107 -2.07 5.86 9.87
N ASN A 108 -0.90 5.72 10.50
CA ASN A 108 -0.80 5.81 11.95
C ASN A 108 -0.87 7.29 12.38
N PHE A 109 -2.09 7.82 12.28
CA PHE A 109 -2.42 9.19 12.62
C PHE A 109 -2.83 9.22 14.10
N ILE A 110 -1.89 9.60 14.96
CA ILE A 110 -2.21 9.92 16.38
C ILE A 110 -3.06 11.20 16.42
N ASN A 111 -2.93 12.06 15.42
CA ASN A 111 -3.64 13.33 15.34
C ASN A 111 -4.90 13.25 14.46
N PRO A 112 -6.12 13.40 15.02
CA PRO A 112 -7.35 13.56 14.24
C PRO A 112 -7.39 14.84 13.38
N GLU A 113 -6.43 15.76 13.55
CA GLU A 113 -6.30 17.01 12.77
C GLU A 113 -5.30 16.93 11.60
N LEU A 114 -4.84 15.75 11.19
CA LEU A 114 -3.95 15.63 10.02
C LEU A 114 -4.59 16.09 8.70
N ALA A 115 -5.92 16.15 8.69
CA ALA A 115 -6.65 17.08 7.86
C ALA A 115 -7.93 17.44 8.63
N PRO A 116 -8.05 18.63 9.26
CA PRO A 116 -9.31 19.02 9.90
C PRO A 116 -10.46 19.04 8.88
N HIS A 117 -10.12 19.13 7.59
CA HIS A 117 -11.00 18.93 6.45
C HIS A 117 -10.23 18.18 5.34
N PRO A 118 -10.24 16.82 5.29
CA PRO A 118 -9.75 16.13 4.11
C PRO A 118 -10.56 16.59 2.89
N PRO A 119 -9.97 16.62 1.67
CA PRO A 119 -10.72 16.86 0.46
C PRO A 119 -11.94 15.93 0.42
N GLN A 120 -13.07 16.39 -0.11
CA GLN A 120 -14.29 15.58 -0.17
C GLN A 120 -14.09 14.24 -0.92
N SER A 121 -13.09 14.18 -1.80
CA SER A 121 -12.65 12.99 -2.52
C SER A 121 -11.93 11.96 -1.64
N ALA A 122 -11.49 12.29 -0.42
CA ALA A 122 -10.65 11.44 0.40
C ALA A 122 -11.34 10.98 1.70
N GLU A 123 -11.22 9.69 2.00
CA GLU A 123 -11.47 9.13 3.33
C GLU A 123 -10.14 8.94 4.04
N VAL A 124 -9.99 9.52 5.24
CA VAL A 124 -8.79 9.37 6.07
C VAL A 124 -9.10 8.43 7.23
N VAL A 125 -8.29 7.39 7.39
CA VAL A 125 -8.52 6.32 8.37
C VAL A 125 -7.25 6.09 9.19
N SER A 126 -7.40 5.99 10.51
CA SER A 126 -6.27 5.60 11.38
C SER A 126 -6.11 4.07 11.38
N CYS A 127 -4.88 3.60 11.23
CA CYS A 127 -4.51 2.19 11.41
C CYS A 127 -3.73 1.93 12.71
N ASP A 128 -3.70 2.88 13.64
CA ASP A 128 -3.00 2.73 14.91
C ASP A 128 -3.44 1.46 15.66
N GLY A 129 -2.48 0.74 16.23
CA GLY A 129 -2.70 -0.52 16.91
C GLY A 129 -3.05 -1.72 16.00
N THR A 130 -2.96 -1.58 14.67
CA THR A 130 -3.17 -2.69 13.71
C THR A 130 -1.87 -3.11 13.01
N ASN A 131 -1.84 -4.34 12.47
CA ASN A 131 -0.70 -4.84 11.68
C ASN A 131 -0.57 -4.20 10.28
N ILE A 132 -1.46 -3.24 9.94
CA ILE A 132 -1.35 -2.37 8.76
C ILE A 132 -0.35 -1.21 9.02
N SER A 133 -0.02 -0.91 10.28
CA SER A 133 0.87 0.20 10.65
C SER A 133 2.25 0.18 9.95
N PRO A 134 2.96 -0.95 9.81
CA PRO A 134 4.23 -0.98 9.08
C PRO A 134 4.07 -1.22 7.57
N MET A 135 2.83 -1.19 7.04
CA MET A 135 2.59 -1.49 5.63
C MET A 135 2.71 -0.25 4.76
N TRP A 136 3.40 -0.41 3.64
CA TRP A 136 3.43 0.48 2.49
C TRP A 136 2.58 -0.12 1.37
N ILE A 137 1.36 0.39 1.21
CA ILE A 137 0.38 -0.07 0.24
C ILE A 137 -0.01 1.11 -0.62
N VAL A 138 0.11 0.94 -1.94
CA VAL A 138 -0.42 1.87 -2.93
C VAL A 138 -1.17 1.05 -3.97
N ALA A 139 -2.46 1.29 -4.12
CA ALA A 139 -3.31 0.52 -5.02
C ALA A 139 -4.29 1.41 -5.78
N THR A 140 -4.60 1.00 -7.01
CA THR A 140 -5.58 1.69 -7.86
C THR A 140 -6.34 0.70 -8.73
N ARG A 141 -7.34 1.18 -9.48
CA ARG A 141 -8.20 0.35 -10.34
C ARG A 141 -7.78 0.49 -11.79
N GLY A 142 -7.42 -0.62 -12.43
CA GLY A 142 -7.25 -0.72 -13.87
C GLY A 142 -8.45 -1.36 -14.55
N GLU A 143 -8.38 -1.54 -15.87
CA GLU A 143 -9.46 -2.14 -16.67
C GLU A 143 -9.91 -3.52 -16.16
N LYS A 144 -8.95 -4.31 -15.62
CA LYS A 144 -9.19 -5.67 -15.14
C LYS A 144 -9.59 -5.73 -13.66
N GLY A 145 -9.46 -4.63 -12.91
CA GLY A 145 -9.69 -4.58 -11.46
C GLY A 145 -8.54 -3.93 -10.70
N ALA A 146 -8.53 -4.09 -9.38
CA ALA A 146 -7.51 -3.54 -8.50
C ALA A 146 -6.13 -4.16 -8.76
N PHE A 147 -5.11 -3.31 -8.76
CA PHE A 147 -3.70 -3.67 -8.84
C PHE A 147 -2.88 -2.71 -7.98
N GLY A 148 -1.70 -3.14 -7.53
CA GLY A 148 -0.93 -2.29 -6.62
C GLY A 148 0.36 -2.88 -6.09
N LEU A 149 1.01 -2.04 -5.30
CA LEU A 149 2.16 -2.30 -4.46
C LEU A 149 1.67 -2.62 -3.05
N VAL A 150 2.20 -3.70 -2.46
CA VAL A 150 2.02 -4.08 -1.05
C VAL A 150 3.39 -4.43 -0.50
N ALA A 151 3.85 -3.72 0.52
CA ALA A 151 5.14 -3.99 1.16
C ALA A 151 5.08 -3.75 2.67
N GLU A 152 5.88 -4.48 3.42
CA GLU A 152 6.02 -4.37 4.87
C GLU A 152 7.42 -3.84 5.21
N ASP A 153 7.49 -2.86 6.11
CA ASP A 153 8.74 -2.36 6.70
C ASP A 153 9.31 -3.41 7.65
N LEU A 154 10.51 -3.90 7.35
CA LEU A 154 11.25 -4.86 8.19
C LEU A 154 12.16 -4.18 9.21
N GLY A 155 12.23 -2.85 9.20
CA GLY A 155 13.28 -2.08 9.85
C GLY A 155 14.52 -1.94 8.96
N ASP A 156 15.53 -1.22 9.45
CA ASP A 156 16.82 -1.02 8.79
C ASP A 156 16.74 -0.52 7.33
N ARG A 157 15.66 0.19 6.99
CA ARG A 157 15.36 0.75 5.65
C ARG A 157 15.07 -0.33 4.59
N GLU A 158 14.72 -1.53 5.03
CA GLU A 158 14.48 -2.68 4.17
C GLU A 158 12.99 -3.04 4.19
N TYR A 159 12.47 -3.36 3.00
CA TYR A 159 11.08 -3.72 2.79
C TYR A 159 10.98 -5.06 2.09
N ARG A 160 10.01 -5.88 2.49
CA ARG A 160 9.59 -7.07 1.73
C ARG A 160 8.19 -6.88 1.18
N GLY A 161 7.93 -7.40 0.00
CA GLY A 161 6.58 -7.35 -0.53
C GLY A 161 6.51 -7.64 -2.01
N PHE A 162 5.42 -7.20 -2.63
CA PHE A 162 5.17 -7.46 -4.02
C PHE A 162 4.40 -6.34 -4.72
N PHE A 163 4.54 -6.30 -6.04
CA PHE A 163 3.57 -5.68 -6.93
C PHE A 163 2.69 -6.77 -7.51
N THR A 164 1.39 -6.52 -7.68
CA THR A 164 0.52 -7.44 -8.42
C THR A 164 -0.61 -6.75 -9.18
N SER A 165 -0.93 -7.31 -10.35
CA SER A 165 -2.19 -7.07 -11.08
C SER A 165 -3.13 -8.27 -11.03
N ASN A 166 -2.80 -9.28 -10.22
CA ASN A 166 -3.70 -10.38 -9.92
C ASN A 166 -4.81 -9.88 -8.97
N THR A 167 -6.02 -9.79 -9.51
CA THR A 167 -7.18 -9.23 -8.81
C THR A 167 -7.59 -10.05 -7.60
N ASN A 168 -7.31 -11.35 -7.56
CA ASN A 168 -7.62 -12.18 -6.39
C ASN A 168 -6.72 -11.82 -5.20
N ILE A 169 -5.44 -11.55 -5.46
CA ILE A 169 -4.49 -11.15 -4.41
C ILE A 169 -4.85 -9.75 -3.91
N MET A 170 -5.05 -8.78 -4.81
CA MET A 170 -5.45 -7.43 -4.39
C MET A 170 -6.80 -7.40 -3.69
N LYS A 171 -7.74 -8.25 -4.11
CA LYS A 171 -9.02 -8.38 -3.41
C LYS A 171 -8.83 -8.84 -1.97
N ALA A 172 -8.01 -9.86 -1.74
CA ALA A 172 -7.71 -10.31 -0.37
C ALA A 172 -7.04 -9.22 0.47
N VAL A 173 -6.09 -8.48 -0.11
CA VAL A 173 -5.45 -7.33 0.57
C VAL A 173 -6.48 -6.29 0.97
N ILE A 174 -7.39 -5.91 0.07
CA ILE A 174 -8.42 -4.90 0.34
C ILE A 174 -9.47 -5.43 1.34
N ASP A 175 -9.87 -6.70 1.22
CA ASP A 175 -10.83 -7.32 2.14
C ASP A 175 -10.27 -7.37 3.57
N ASP A 176 -8.99 -7.71 3.73
CA ASP A 176 -8.32 -7.75 5.04
C ASP A 176 -8.22 -6.34 5.66
N ILE A 177 -7.88 -5.32 4.86
CA ILE A 177 -7.87 -3.93 5.33
C ILE A 177 -9.27 -3.49 5.77
N ASN A 178 -10.30 -3.83 4.98
CA ASN A 178 -11.68 -3.51 5.29
C ASN A 178 -12.14 -4.17 6.59
N GLU A 179 -11.78 -5.45 6.80
CA GLU A 179 -12.12 -6.19 8.02
C GLU A 179 -11.44 -5.59 9.25
N GLN A 180 -10.12 -5.37 9.19
CA GLN A 180 -9.36 -4.87 10.32
C GLN A 180 -9.74 -3.44 10.72
N LEU A 181 -9.94 -2.56 9.74
CA LEU A 181 -10.26 -1.16 10.00
C LEU A 181 -11.76 -0.88 10.08
N LYS A 182 -12.61 -1.88 9.78
CA LYS A 182 -14.08 -1.75 9.72
C LYS A 182 -14.54 -0.64 8.78
N ILE A 183 -13.89 -0.55 7.62
CA ILE A 183 -14.17 0.42 6.56
C ILE A 183 -14.62 -0.29 5.27
N LYS A 184 -14.94 0.50 4.24
CA LYS A 184 -15.34 -0.03 2.93
C LYS A 184 -14.59 0.66 1.80
N ILE A 185 -13.40 0.17 1.53
CA ILE A 185 -12.61 0.49 0.34
C ILE A 185 -13.26 -0.18 -0.87
N THR A 186 -13.49 0.60 -1.93
CA THR A 186 -14.02 0.12 -3.21
C THR A 186 -13.13 0.56 -4.35
N ILE A 187 -12.21 -0.33 -4.75
CA ILE A 187 -11.29 -0.17 -5.89
C ILE A 187 -11.66 -1.19 -6.95
#